data_AF-A0A7C5BPL0-F1
#
_entry.id   AF-A0A7C5BPL0-F1
#
_cell.length_a   1.000
_cell.length_b   1.000
_cell.length_c   1.000
_cell.angle_alpha   90.00
_cell.angle_beta   90.00
_cell.angle_gamma   90.00
#
_symmetry.space_group_name_H-M   'P 1'
#
loop_
_entity.id
_entity.type
_entity.pdbx_description
1 polymer ?
#
loop_
_entity_poly.entity_id
_entity_poly.type
_entity_poly.pdbx_seq_one_letter_code
_entity_poly.pdbx_strand_id
1 'polypeptide(L)' 'INTIDVGDSPEGIDITADGKFVYVSNWGEGTVSIINTDNYKVEKTLKTGKGSRAFGQFIQ' A
#
# COMPACT_ATOMS: atom_id res chain seq x y z
N ILE A 1 -8.91 -17.75 2.69
CA ILE A 1 -7.84 -16.72 2.73
C ILE A 1 -7.93 -15.98 1.40
N ASN A 2 -8.00 -14.64 1.42
CA ASN A 2 -8.07 -13.81 0.22
C ASN A 2 -6.74 -13.06 0.05
N THR A 3 -6.29 -12.89 -1.19
CA THR A 3 -5.09 -12.13 -1.55
C THR A 3 -5.49 -10.89 -2.35
N ILE A 4 -4.73 -9.81 -2.22
CA ILE A 4 -4.92 -8.56 -2.96
C ILE A 4 -3.64 -8.29 -3.74
N ASP A 5 -3.75 -8.11 -5.05
CA ASP A 5 -2.61 -7.77 -5.90
C ASP A 5 -2.29 -6.28 -5.77
N VAL A 6 -1.10 -5.95 -5.27
CA VAL A 6 -0.69 -4.56 -4.94
C VAL A 6 0.47 -4.05 -5.79
N GLY A 7 1.42 -4.91 -6.18
CA GLY A 7 2.60 -4.56 -6.97
C GLY A 7 3.80 -5.45 -6.66
N ASP A 8 4.94 -5.17 -7.29
CA ASP A 8 6.17 -5.96 -7.10
C ASP A 8 6.92 -5.63 -5.79
N SER A 9 7.31 -6.70 -5.09
CA SER A 9 8.09 -6.67 -3.83
C SER A 9 7.51 -5.70 -2.78
N PRO A 10 6.31 -5.98 -2.22
CA PRO A 10 5.74 -5.15 -1.15
C PRO A 10 6.57 -5.26 0.13
N GLU A 11 6.96 -4.13 0.72
CA GLU A 11 7.83 -4.11 1.93
C GLU A 11 7.25 -3.34 3.12
N GLY A 12 6.49 -2.26 2.89
CA GLY A 12 5.89 -1.45 3.95
C GLY A 12 4.37 -1.43 3.89
N ILE A 13 3.71 -1.47 5.03
CA ILE A 13 2.26 -1.40 5.19
C ILE A 13 1.88 -0.46 6.34
N ASP A 14 0.88 0.38 6.12
CA ASP A 14 0.30 1.25 7.15
C ASP A 14 -1.21 1.44 6.89
N ILE A 15 -1.96 1.85 7.90
CA ILE A 15 -3.42 1.99 7.85
C ILE A 15 -3.85 3.37 8.35
N THR A 16 -4.85 3.96 7.70
CA THR A 16 -5.37 5.27 8.12
C THR A 16 -5.98 5.17 9.52
N ALA A 17 -5.97 6.29 10.26
CA ALA A 17 -6.49 6.32 11.63
C ALA A 17 -7.99 5.95 11.72
N ASP A 18 -8.76 6.22 10.66
CA ASP A 18 -10.17 5.82 10.54
C ASP A 18 -10.37 4.38 10.05
N GLY A 19 -9.27 3.67 9.75
CA GLY A 19 -9.27 2.27 9.34
C GLY A 19 -9.75 2.01 7.91
N LYS A 20 -10.09 3.03 7.13
CA LYS A 20 -10.73 2.85 5.80
C LYS A 20 -9.77 2.45 4.69
N PHE A 21 -8.49 2.81 4.84
CA PHE A 21 -7.50 2.59 3.81
C PHE A 21 -6.22 1.98 4.36
N VAL A 22 -5.74 0.96 3.66
CA VAL A 22 -4.41 0.37 3.85
C VAL A 22 -3.51 0.82 2.71
N TYR A 23 -2.32 1.30 3.04
CA TYR A 23 -1.31 1.72 2.09
C TYR A 23 -0.20 0.69 2.08
N VAL A 24 0.15 0.18 0.90
CA VAL A 24 1.24 -0.79 0.72
C VAL A 24 2.29 -0.19 -0.21
N SER A 25 3.53 -0.10 0.25
CA SER A 25 4.67 0.32 -0.57
C SER A 25 5.24 -0.88 -1.33
N ASN A 26 5.27 -0.77 -2.65
CA ASN A 26 5.76 -1.79 -3.58
C ASN A 26 7.16 -1.40 -4.03
N TRP A 27 8.17 -1.90 -3.33
CA TRP A 27 9.56 -1.49 -3.47
C TRP A 27 10.12 -1.72 -4.88
N GLY A 28 9.83 -2.90 -5.44
CA GLY A 28 10.34 -3.32 -6.75
C GLY A 28 9.72 -2.51 -7.89
N GLU A 29 8.44 -2.17 -7.75
CA GLU A 29 7.69 -1.41 -8.76
C GLU A 29 7.86 0.11 -8.62
N GLY A 30 8.21 0.60 -7.43
CA GLY A 30 8.25 2.02 -7.14
C GLY A 30 6.86 2.64 -7.08
N THR A 31 5.89 1.93 -6.51
CA THR A 31 4.50 2.39 -6.34
C THR A 31 4.01 2.25 -4.91
N VAL A 32 2.91 2.93 -4.58
CA VAL A 32 2.14 2.70 -3.35
C VAL A 32 0.71 2.38 -3.73
N SER A 33 0.19 1.26 -3.25
CA SER A 33 -1.19 0.84 -3.46
C SER A 33 -2.05 1.22 -2.27
N ILE A 34 -3.20 1.82 -2.56
CA ILE A 34 -4.22 2.23 -1.59
C ILE A 34 -5.38 1.25 -1.71
N ILE A 35 -5.62 0.52 -0.64
CA ILE A 35 -6.60 -0.56 -0.56
C ILE A 35 -7.76 -0.09 0.32
N ASN A 36 -8.99 -0.21 -0.16
CA ASN A 36 -10.18 0.00 0.63
C ASN A 36 -10.49 -1.24 1.49
N THR A 37 -10.70 -1.05 2.79
CA THR A 37 -10.90 -2.15 3.75
C THR A 37 -12.31 -2.72 3.75
N ASP A 38 -13.31 -2.00 3.25
CA ASP A 38 -14.70 -2.46 3.18
C ASP A 38 -14.87 -3.52 2.09
N ASN A 39 -14.13 -3.38 0.98
CA ASN A 39 -14.28 -4.23 -0.20
C ASN A 39 -13.00 -4.98 -0.61
N TYR A 40 -11.88 -4.73 0.06
CA TYR A 40 -10.58 -5.35 -0.18
C TYR A 40 -10.06 -5.18 -1.61
N LYS A 41 -10.30 -4.01 -2.23
CA LYS A 41 -9.82 -3.67 -3.57
C LYS A 41 -8.80 -2.54 -3.52
N VAL A 42 -7.84 -2.59 -4.44
CA VAL A 42 -6.97 -1.45 -4.72
C VAL A 42 -7.80 -0.36 -5.40
N GLU A 43 -8.01 0.75 -4.71
CA GLU A 43 -8.71 1.92 -5.28
C GLU A 43 -7.77 2.80 -6.11
N LYS A 44 -6.49 2.83 -5.71
CA LYS A 44 -5.51 3.69 -6.36
C LYS A 44 -4.11 3.14 -6.23
N THR A 45 -3.32 3.34 -7.27
CA THR A 45 -1.88 3.11 -7.25
C THR A 45 -1.18 4.43 -7.54
N LEU A 46 -0.34 4.85 -6.59
CA LEU A 46 0.46 6.07 -6.68
C LEU A 46 1.86 5.73 -7.16
N LYS A 47 2.36 6.47 -8.16
CA LYS A 47 3.77 6.37 -8.54
C LYS A 47 4.64 7.05 -7.49
N THR A 48 5.74 6.39 -7.16
CA THR A 48 6.81 6.94 -6.31
C THR A 48 8.15 6.84 -7.05
N GLY A 49 9.27 6.84 -6.33
CA GLY A 49 10.58 6.51 -6.87
C GLY A 49 10.85 5.00 -6.79
N LYS A 50 11.68 4.48 -7.70
CA LYS A 50 12.17 3.09 -7.60
C LYS A 50 12.87 2.86 -6.27
N GLY A 51 12.59 1.72 -5.66
CA GLY A 51 13.20 1.34 -4.39
C GLY A 51 12.65 2.08 -3.17
N SER A 52 11.45 2.67 -3.28
CA SER A 52 10.77 3.28 -2.13
C SER A 52 10.45 2.22 -1.08
N ARG A 53 10.87 2.48 0.17
CA ARG A 53 10.55 1.68 1.35
C ARG A 53 9.89 2.57 2.37
N ALA A 54 8.94 2.02 3.10
CA ALA A 54 8.31 2.70 4.21
C ALA A 54 8.34 1.80 5.44
N PHE A 55 8.69 2.39 6.60
CA PHE A 55 8.77 1.71 7.88
C PHE A 55 7.95 2.47 8.92
N GLY A 56 7.28 1.73 9.80
CA GLY A 56 6.46 2.31 10.87
C GLY A 56 5.23 3.02 10.33
N GLN A 57 4.87 4.14 10.97
CA GLN A 57 3.76 4.97 10.54
C GLN A 57 4.24 5.98 9.50
N PHE A 58 3.72 5.90 8.28
CA PHE A 58 4.17 6.72 7.14
C PHE A 58 3.04 7.44 6.39
N ILE A 59 1.79 7.26 6.82
CA ILE A 59 0.63 7.98 6.25
C ILE A 59 -0.11 8.87 7.25
N GLN A 60 0.56 9.27 8.35
CA GLN A 60 0.01 10.19 9.36
C GLN A 60 -0.44 11.52 8.75
#